data_AF-A0A354Z971-F1
#
_entry.id   AF-A0A354Z971-F1
#
_cell.length_a   1.000
_cell.length_b   1.000
_cell.length_c   1.000
_cell.angle_alpha   90.00
_cell.angle_beta   90.00
_cell.angle_gamma   90.00
#
_symmetry.space_group_name_H-M   'P 1'
#
loop_
_entity.id
_entity.type
_entity.pdbx_description
1 polymer ?
#
loop_
_entity_poly.entity_id
_entity_poly.type
_entity_poly.pdbx_seq_one_letter_code
_entity_poly.pdbx_strand_id
1 'polypeptide(L)'
;MASAAMRSTLGVLLGLFALGLLVLIRLPRVGGGALLSIALLAVFAAVVRGILPGDGRLFDMTTLPASGLYALRLLTVYVYSRLFYATTRVSEIGDWMTAAIRMFRRLFRGKKRGLRKEAGILEDPGMLFSLVLRFLPQIFDTYQRIKEAGEVRGIRLSRRNIRRTFLMLEQLIVGSMVQAWRTAVAMEARGYSPQRSLRLREFEVRDWALLAISAALFFF
;
A
#
# COMPACT_ATOMS: atom_id res chain seq x y z
N MET A 1 -21.05 0.53 -33.09
CA MET A 1 -19.59 0.42 -33.24
C MET A 1 -19.00 -0.04 -31.90
N ALA A 2 -18.97 -1.35 -31.67
CA ALA A 2 -18.42 -1.95 -30.46
C ALA A 2 -16.89 -2.02 -30.61
N SER A 3 -16.17 -1.40 -29.68
CA SER A 3 -14.72 -1.32 -29.68
C SER A 3 -14.08 -2.71 -29.66
N ALA A 4 -13.13 -2.95 -30.56
CA ALA A 4 -12.32 -4.17 -30.68
C ALA A 4 -11.53 -4.54 -29.39
N ALA A 5 -11.52 -3.67 -28.37
CA ALA A 5 -10.95 -3.92 -27.05
C ALA A 5 -11.74 -4.94 -26.18
N MET A 6 -12.93 -5.40 -26.60
CA MET A 6 -13.71 -6.41 -25.86
C MET A 6 -13.42 -7.87 -26.27
N ARG A 7 -12.56 -8.12 -27.27
CA ARG A 7 -12.35 -9.47 -27.83
C ARG A 7 -11.14 -10.24 -27.29
N SER A 8 -10.12 -9.57 -26.74
CA SER A 8 -9.12 -10.27 -25.93
C SER A 8 -9.58 -10.27 -24.46
N THR A 9 -9.03 -11.15 -23.64
CA THR A 9 -9.04 -11.07 -22.16
C THR A 9 -9.93 -12.00 -21.31
N LEU A 10 -10.77 -12.92 -21.83
CA LEU A 10 -11.36 -13.95 -20.95
C LEU A 10 -10.31 -14.97 -20.47
N GLY A 11 -9.55 -15.54 -21.41
CA GLY A 11 -8.48 -16.50 -21.10
C GLY A 11 -7.32 -15.88 -20.33
N VAL A 12 -6.96 -14.64 -20.64
CA VAL A 12 -5.88 -13.91 -19.95
C VAL A 12 -6.28 -13.55 -18.51
N LEU A 13 -7.52 -13.10 -18.26
CA LEU A 13 -8.00 -12.87 -16.91
C LEU A 13 -8.07 -14.17 -16.10
N LEU A 14 -8.59 -15.26 -16.69
CA LEU A 14 -8.65 -16.55 -16.01
C LEU A 14 -7.26 -17.11 -15.70
N GLY A 15 -6.29 -16.94 -16.61
CA GLY A 15 -4.90 -17.32 -16.40
C GLY A 15 -4.24 -16.53 -15.26
N LEU A 16 -4.38 -15.19 -15.29
CA LEU A 16 -3.90 -14.31 -14.20
C LEU A 16 -4.58 -14.62 -12.86
N PHE A 17 -5.88 -14.92 -12.90
CA PHE A 17 -6.65 -15.28 -11.73
C PHE A 17 -6.17 -16.61 -11.12
N ALA A 18 -6.06 -17.67 -11.94
CA ALA A 18 -5.62 -18.99 -11.50
C ALA A 18 -4.19 -18.97 -10.97
N LEU A 19 -3.29 -18.24 -11.63
CA LEU A 19 -1.89 -18.08 -11.20
C LEU A 19 -1.80 -17.31 -9.88
N GLY A 20 -2.58 -16.23 -9.74
CA GLY A 20 -2.68 -15.49 -8.47
C GLY A 20 -3.25 -16.34 -7.33
N LEU A 21 -4.25 -17.18 -7.60
CA LEU A 21 -4.87 -18.07 -6.62
C LEU A 21 -3.91 -19.19 -6.17
N LEU A 22 -3.15 -19.76 -7.10
CA LEU A 22 -2.10 -20.75 -6.80
C LEU A 22 -1.03 -20.19 -5.86
N VAL A 23 -0.58 -18.95 -6.07
CA VAL A 23 0.39 -18.29 -5.18
C VAL A 23 -0.23 -17.95 -3.83
N LEU A 24 -1.51 -17.56 -3.80
CA LEU A 24 -2.23 -17.25 -2.56
C LEU A 24 -2.43 -18.47 -1.65
N ILE A 25 -2.59 -19.68 -2.22
CA ILE A 25 -2.73 -20.93 -1.44
C ILE A 25 -1.47 -21.25 -0.62
N ARG A 26 -0.28 -20.85 -1.10
CA ARG A 26 0.99 -21.06 -0.38
C ARG A 26 1.28 -20.02 0.71
N LEU A 27 0.50 -18.94 0.81
CA LEU A 27 0.70 -17.91 1.81
C LEU A 27 -0.12 -18.23 3.08
N PRO A 28 0.42 -17.98 4.29
CA PRO A 28 -0.32 -18.20 5.52
C PRO A 28 -1.59 -17.33 5.52
N ARG A 29 -2.75 -17.94 5.80
CA ARG A 29 -4.07 -17.31 5.84
C ARG A 29 -4.22 -16.40 7.06
N VAL A 30 -3.41 -15.35 7.14
CA VAL A 30 -3.52 -14.33 8.19
C VAL A 30 -4.58 -13.31 7.74
N GLY A 31 -5.85 -13.55 8.09
CA GLY A 31 -6.95 -12.58 7.91
C GLY A 31 -8.11 -13.05 7.02
N GLY A 32 -8.82 -14.12 7.42
CA GLY A 32 -10.00 -14.65 6.70
C GLY A 32 -11.17 -13.68 6.54
N GLY A 33 -11.25 -12.61 7.35
CA GLY A 33 -12.34 -11.63 7.27
C GLY A 33 -12.36 -10.78 6.00
N ALA A 34 -11.19 -10.42 5.44
CA ALA A 34 -11.12 -9.55 4.27
C ALA A 34 -11.57 -10.24 2.97
N LEU A 35 -11.36 -11.56 2.88
CA LEU A 35 -11.82 -12.37 1.75
C LEU A 35 -13.35 -12.39 1.67
N LEU A 36 -14.03 -12.52 2.81
CA LEU A 36 -15.49 -12.51 2.88
C LEU A 36 -16.08 -11.16 2.48
N SER A 37 -15.51 -10.05 2.94
CA SER A 37 -15.99 -8.71 2.59
C SER A 37 -15.93 -8.43 1.09
N ILE A 38 -14.90 -8.94 0.41
CA ILE A 38 -14.67 -8.68 -1.01
C ILE A 38 -15.37 -9.69 -1.90
N ALA A 39 -15.48 -10.96 -1.46
CA ALA A 39 -16.39 -11.91 -2.10
C ALA A 39 -17.84 -11.42 -2.05
N LEU A 40 -18.28 -10.86 -0.90
CA LEU A 40 -19.60 -10.24 -0.78
C LEU A 40 -19.76 -9.06 -1.74
N LEU A 41 -18.74 -8.19 -1.85
CA LEU A 41 -18.78 -7.04 -2.76
C LEU A 41 -18.78 -7.48 -4.24
N ALA A 42 -18.05 -8.54 -4.59
CA ALA A 42 -18.00 -9.08 -5.95
C ALA A 42 -19.33 -9.76 -6.33
N VAL A 43 -19.92 -10.54 -5.42
CA VAL A 43 -21.26 -11.14 -5.59
C VAL A 43 -22.31 -10.03 -5.69
N PHE A 44 -22.26 -9.03 -4.81
CA PHE A 44 -23.15 -7.87 -4.89
C PHE A 44 -23.02 -7.12 -6.22
N ALA A 45 -21.80 -6.86 -6.69
CA ALA A 45 -21.58 -6.21 -7.98
C ALA A 45 -22.08 -7.05 -9.17
N ALA A 46 -21.92 -8.37 -9.11
CA ALA A 46 -22.43 -9.30 -10.12
C ALA A 46 -23.97 -9.34 -10.15
N VAL A 47 -24.59 -9.36 -8.97
CA VAL A 47 -26.04 -9.37 -8.77
C VAL A 47 -26.64 -8.04 -9.21
N VAL A 48 -26.13 -6.90 -8.74
CA VAL A 48 -26.65 -5.58 -9.10
C VAL A 48 -26.59 -5.33 -10.61
N ARG A 49 -25.50 -5.70 -11.28
CA ARG A 49 -25.40 -5.55 -12.74
C ARG A 49 -26.15 -6.61 -13.55
N GLY A 50 -26.34 -7.81 -13.00
CA GLY A 50 -27.15 -8.84 -13.63
C GLY A 50 -28.66 -8.58 -13.52
N ILE A 51 -29.10 -7.89 -12.45
CA ILE A 51 -30.51 -7.57 -12.18
C ILE A 51 -30.90 -6.20 -12.75
N LEU A 52 -29.99 -5.23 -12.82
CA LEU A 52 -30.28 -3.88 -13.33
C LEU A 52 -29.36 -3.51 -14.50
N PRO A 53 -29.53 -4.11 -15.68
CA PRO A 53 -28.98 -3.54 -16.89
C PRO A 53 -29.64 -2.16 -17.08
N GLY A 54 -28.84 -1.13 -17.33
CA GLY A 54 -29.26 0.28 -17.42
C GLY A 54 -30.30 0.63 -18.50
N ASP A 55 -30.97 -0.38 -19.08
CA ASP A 55 -31.98 -0.30 -20.13
C ASP A 55 -33.42 -0.50 -19.58
N GLY A 56 -33.61 -0.49 -18.26
CA GLY A 56 -34.96 -0.51 -17.64
C GLY A 56 -35.66 -1.88 -17.63
N ARG A 57 -34.97 -2.95 -17.99
CA ARG A 57 -35.46 -4.34 -17.88
C ARG A 57 -34.94 -4.98 -16.61
N LEU A 58 -35.81 -5.67 -15.86
CA LEU A 58 -35.48 -6.21 -14.54
C LEU A 58 -34.64 -7.50 -14.59
N PHE A 59 -34.60 -8.23 -15.71
CA PHE A 59 -33.77 -9.43 -15.87
C PHE A 59 -33.55 -9.72 -17.36
N ASP A 60 -32.30 -9.74 -17.80
CA ASP A 60 -31.93 -10.16 -19.16
C ASP A 60 -30.74 -11.13 -19.11
N MET A 61 -30.97 -12.39 -19.54
CA MET A 61 -29.96 -13.45 -19.54
C MET A 61 -28.76 -13.13 -20.45
N THR A 62 -28.90 -12.19 -21.37
CA THR A 62 -27.83 -11.74 -22.25
C THR A 62 -26.76 -10.89 -21.53
N THR A 63 -27.08 -10.34 -20.36
CA THR A 63 -26.18 -9.45 -19.59
C THR A 63 -25.38 -10.17 -18.50
N LEU A 64 -25.74 -11.42 -18.21
CA LEU A 64 -25.08 -12.36 -17.29
C LEU A 64 -23.59 -12.64 -17.62
N PRO A 65 -23.18 -12.84 -18.89
CA PRO A 65 -21.75 -12.99 -19.21
C PRO A 65 -20.94 -11.71 -18.96
N ALA A 66 -21.55 -10.53 -19.15
CA ALA A 66 -20.89 -9.26 -18.89
C ALA A 66 -20.72 -9.01 -17.38
N SER A 67 -21.72 -9.35 -16.56
CA SER A 67 -21.61 -9.22 -15.09
C SER A 67 -20.58 -10.19 -14.50
N GLY A 68 -20.48 -11.42 -15.02
CA GLY A 68 -19.45 -12.39 -14.64
C GLY A 68 -18.02 -11.89 -14.92
N LEU A 69 -17.81 -11.22 -16.06
CA LEU A 69 -16.54 -10.58 -16.41
C LEU A 69 -16.14 -9.47 -15.43
N TYR A 70 -17.10 -8.66 -14.98
CA TYR A 70 -16.84 -7.64 -13.98
C TYR A 70 -16.50 -8.22 -12.60
N ALA A 71 -17.20 -9.28 -12.19
CA ALA A 71 -16.91 -10.00 -10.96
C ALA A 71 -15.48 -10.58 -10.99
N LEU A 72 -15.09 -11.20 -12.10
CA LEU A 72 -13.75 -11.74 -12.29
C LEU A 72 -12.67 -10.65 -12.23
N ARG A 73 -12.93 -9.47 -12.83
CA ARG A 73 -12.02 -8.32 -12.76
C ARG A 73 -11.82 -7.80 -11.34
N LEU A 74 -12.89 -7.71 -10.55
CA LEU A 74 -12.78 -7.30 -9.15
C LEU A 74 -11.96 -8.33 -8.34
N LEU A 75 -12.19 -9.63 -8.61
CA LEU A 75 -11.46 -10.70 -7.95
C LEU A 75 -9.96 -10.68 -8.29
N THR A 76 -9.59 -10.49 -9.57
CA THR A 76 -8.18 -10.42 -9.97
C THR A 76 -7.46 -9.24 -9.32
N VAL A 77 -8.07 -8.05 -9.31
CA VAL A 77 -7.51 -6.86 -8.64
C VAL A 77 -7.29 -7.14 -7.15
N TYR A 78 -8.25 -7.78 -6.50
CA TYR A 78 -8.13 -8.13 -5.09
C TYR A 78 -6.98 -9.11 -4.82
N VAL A 79 -6.92 -10.21 -5.58
CA VAL A 79 -5.87 -11.23 -5.43
C VAL A 79 -4.50 -10.58 -5.63
N TYR A 80 -4.33 -9.75 -6.66
CA TYR A 80 -3.07 -9.07 -6.93
C TYR A 80 -2.69 -8.08 -5.81
N SER A 81 -3.65 -7.26 -5.35
CA SER A 81 -3.43 -6.35 -4.22
C SER A 81 -3.00 -7.13 -2.96
N ARG A 82 -3.68 -8.24 -2.66
CA ARG A 82 -3.35 -9.06 -1.49
C ARG A 82 -1.96 -9.69 -1.59
N LEU A 83 -1.61 -10.21 -2.76
CA LEU A 83 -0.27 -10.74 -3.02
C LEU A 83 0.78 -9.65 -2.82
N PHE A 84 0.58 -8.46 -3.41
CA PHE A 84 1.48 -7.33 -3.28
C PHE A 84 1.74 -6.94 -1.82
N TYR A 85 0.68 -6.79 -1.00
CA TYR A 85 0.82 -6.45 0.41
C TYR A 85 1.44 -7.58 1.25
N ALA A 86 1.22 -8.84 0.87
CA ALA A 86 1.76 -9.99 1.62
C ALA A 86 3.24 -10.24 1.31
N THR A 87 3.68 -10.00 0.08
CA THR A 87 5.05 -10.30 -0.37
C THR A 87 6.00 -9.10 -0.25
N THR A 88 5.48 -7.87 -0.24
CA THR A 88 6.31 -6.66 -0.23
C THR A 88 6.48 -6.10 1.19
N ARG A 89 7.72 -5.96 1.63
CA ARG A 89 8.02 -5.28 2.90
C ARG A 89 7.90 -3.77 2.72
N VAL A 90 7.22 -3.08 3.66
CA VAL A 90 7.01 -1.63 3.58
C VAL A 90 8.34 -0.85 3.57
N SER A 91 9.40 -1.38 4.19
CA SER A 91 10.74 -0.77 4.16
C SER A 91 11.37 -0.79 2.75
N GLU A 92 11.13 -1.85 1.97
CA GLU A 92 11.68 -1.98 0.61
C GLU A 92 11.03 -0.97 -0.33
N ILE A 93 9.73 -0.69 -0.15
CA ILE A 93 8.99 0.34 -0.92
C ILE A 93 9.66 1.72 -0.75
N GLY A 94 10.09 2.04 0.48
CA GLY A 94 10.78 3.29 0.77
C GLY A 94 12.09 3.44 -0.01
N ASP A 95 12.92 2.39 -0.02
CA ASP A 95 14.21 2.41 -0.72
C ASP A 95 14.05 2.50 -2.24
N TRP A 96 13.09 1.77 -2.80
CA TRP A 96 12.74 1.85 -4.22
C TRP A 96 12.21 3.22 -4.62
N MET A 97 11.40 3.86 -3.77
CA MET A 97 10.88 5.19 -4.02
C MET A 97 11.99 6.25 -4.00
N THR A 98 12.97 6.15 -3.08
CA THR A 98 14.16 7.03 -3.14
C THR A 98 14.94 6.79 -4.43
N ALA A 99 15.17 5.54 -4.82
CA ALA A 99 15.87 5.22 -6.06
C ALA A 99 15.14 5.80 -7.29
N ALA A 100 13.81 5.65 -7.36
CA ALA A 100 12.96 6.19 -8.42
C ALA A 100 13.03 7.72 -8.48
N ILE A 101 12.93 8.41 -7.35
CA ILE A 101 13.02 9.88 -7.29
C ILE A 101 14.41 10.36 -7.71
N ARG A 102 15.48 9.65 -7.30
CA ARG A 102 16.86 9.96 -7.74
C ARG A 102 17.01 9.76 -9.25
N MET A 103 16.46 8.69 -9.81
CA MET A 103 16.47 8.39 -11.25
C MET A 103 15.70 9.44 -12.05
N PHE A 104 14.46 9.72 -11.65
CA PHE A 104 13.62 10.74 -12.27
C PHE A 104 14.30 12.11 -12.20
N ARG A 105 14.86 12.49 -11.04
CA ARG A 105 15.61 13.73 -10.89
C ARG A 105 16.82 13.78 -11.83
N ARG A 106 17.55 12.67 -12.05
CA ARG A 106 18.66 12.63 -13.03
C ARG A 106 18.17 12.86 -14.45
N LEU A 107 17.06 12.22 -14.83
CA LEU A 107 16.46 12.36 -16.15
C LEU A 107 15.96 13.80 -16.42
N PHE A 108 15.35 14.43 -15.41
CA PHE A 108 14.84 15.80 -15.47
C PHE A 108 15.90 16.87 -15.13
N ARG A 109 17.14 16.48 -14.74
CA ARG A 109 18.28 17.38 -14.44
C ARG A 109 19.00 17.87 -15.71
N GLY A 110 18.25 18.09 -16.79
CA GLY A 110 18.73 18.89 -17.90
C GLY A 110 19.05 20.32 -17.43
N LYS A 111 20.35 20.63 -17.31
CA LYS A 111 20.88 22.00 -17.49
C LYS A 111 20.60 23.05 -16.38
N LYS A 112 20.62 22.69 -15.09
CA LYS A 112 20.81 23.69 -14.00
C LYS A 112 21.96 23.29 -13.06
N ARG A 113 23.19 23.50 -13.56
CA ARG A 113 24.44 23.55 -12.78
C ARG A 113 24.46 24.90 -12.05
N GLY A 114 24.34 24.96 -10.73
CA GLY A 114 24.64 26.21 -10.02
C GLY A 114 24.03 26.43 -8.64
N LEU A 115 22.92 25.79 -8.29
CA LEU A 115 22.34 25.99 -6.95
C LEU A 115 22.78 24.85 -6.04
N ARG A 116 23.69 25.17 -5.10
CA ARG A 116 23.85 24.44 -3.83
C ARG A 116 22.47 24.42 -3.17
N LYS A 117 21.68 23.40 -3.49
CA LYS A 117 20.32 23.27 -2.98
C LYS A 117 20.42 22.52 -1.66
N GLU A 118 19.94 23.17 -0.61
CA GLU A 118 19.78 22.60 0.72
C GLU A 118 19.19 21.19 0.60
N ALA A 119 19.86 20.25 1.26
CA ALA A 119 19.51 18.84 1.22
C ALA A 119 18.20 18.64 2.00
N GLY A 120 17.09 18.93 1.34
CA GLY A 120 15.77 18.84 1.92
C GLY A 120 15.37 17.38 2.16
N ILE A 121 14.40 17.20 3.06
CA ILE A 121 13.75 15.93 3.38
C ILE A 121 13.25 15.16 2.12
N LEU A 122 13.01 15.88 1.02
CA LEU A 122 12.65 15.35 -0.31
C LEU A 122 13.82 14.65 -1.06
N GLU A 123 15.05 14.70 -0.55
CA GLU A 123 16.19 14.01 -1.16
C GLU A 123 16.22 12.52 -0.86
N ASP A 124 15.64 12.10 0.26
CA ASP A 124 15.58 10.70 0.67
C ASP A 124 14.27 10.37 1.40
N PRO A 125 13.16 10.24 0.66
CA PRO A 125 11.88 9.90 1.28
C PRO A 125 11.88 8.47 1.85
N GLY A 126 12.69 7.56 1.34
CA GLY A 126 12.92 6.24 1.93
C GLY A 126 13.43 6.30 3.37
N MET A 127 14.27 7.28 3.70
CA MET A 127 14.67 7.53 5.09
C MET A 127 13.46 7.92 5.96
N LEU A 128 12.56 8.78 5.50
CA LEU A 128 11.33 9.11 6.22
C LEU A 128 10.44 7.89 6.44
N PHE A 129 10.21 7.09 5.41
CA PHE A 129 9.41 5.86 5.53
C PHE A 129 10.04 4.91 6.53
N SER A 130 11.37 4.74 6.51
CA SER A 130 12.06 3.90 7.49
C SER A 130 11.90 4.41 8.92
N LEU A 131 11.93 5.73 9.11
CA LEU A 131 11.79 6.37 10.41
C LEU A 131 10.35 6.22 10.94
N VAL A 132 9.35 6.44 10.09
CA VAL A 132 7.93 6.26 10.42
C VAL A 132 7.66 4.81 10.81
N LEU A 133 8.14 3.83 10.03
CA LEU A 133 7.98 2.41 10.35
C LEU A 133 8.64 2.02 11.67
N ARG A 134 9.79 2.62 11.98
CA ARG A 134 10.47 2.41 13.26
C ARG A 134 9.69 3.03 14.42
N PHE A 135 9.15 4.23 14.25
CA PHE A 135 8.42 4.92 15.32
C PHE A 135 7.01 4.41 15.53
N LEU A 136 6.36 3.83 14.52
CA LEU A 136 5.00 3.31 14.63
C LEU A 136 4.79 2.37 15.84
N PRO A 137 5.56 1.27 16.02
CA PRO A 137 5.39 0.41 17.19
C PRO A 137 5.68 1.16 18.50
N GLN A 138 6.72 2.00 18.52
CA GLN A 138 7.08 2.78 19.71
C GLN A 138 5.99 3.75 20.15
N ILE A 139 5.30 4.39 19.20
CA ILE A 139 4.17 5.29 19.47
C ILE A 139 3.01 4.51 20.09
N PHE A 140 2.73 3.29 19.61
CA PHE A 140 1.71 2.43 20.22
C PHE A 140 2.06 2.03 21.65
N ASP A 141 3.30 1.64 21.92
CA ASP A 141 3.75 1.30 23.28
C ASP A 141 3.65 2.52 24.21
N THR A 142 4.06 3.69 23.71
CA THR A 142 3.99 4.95 24.47
C THR A 142 2.53 5.33 24.75
N TYR A 143 1.65 5.18 23.76
CA TYR A 143 0.22 5.39 23.91
C TYR A 143 -0.38 4.45 24.97
N GLN A 144 -0.04 3.16 24.95
CA GLN A 144 -0.51 2.20 25.94
C GLN A 144 -0.07 2.59 27.35
N ARG A 145 1.19 2.98 27.55
CA ARG A 145 1.69 3.46 28.85
C ARG A 145 0.98 4.73 29.33
N ILE A 146 0.75 5.69 28.44
CA ILE A 146 0.01 6.92 28.76
C ILE A 146 -1.43 6.58 29.15
N LYS A 147 -2.06 5.62 28.44
CA LYS A 147 -3.41 5.14 28.73
C LYS A 147 -3.49 4.48 30.10
N GLU A 148 -2.61 3.54 30.39
CA GLU A 148 -2.58 2.85 31.70
C GLU A 148 -2.33 3.85 32.84
N ALA A 149 -1.39 4.77 32.68
CA ALA A 149 -1.14 5.83 33.66
C ALA A 149 -2.36 6.76 33.86
N GLY A 150 -3.08 7.05 32.77
CA GLY A 150 -4.35 7.79 32.81
C GLY A 150 -5.43 7.02 33.57
N GLU A 151 -5.57 5.72 33.32
CA GLU A 151 -6.55 4.86 33.97
C GLU A 151 -6.30 4.74 35.48
N VAL A 152 -5.04 4.62 35.91
CA VAL A 152 -4.64 4.66 37.34
C VAL A 152 -5.02 6.00 37.99
N ARG A 153 -4.93 7.11 37.24
CA ARG A 153 -5.38 8.44 37.70
C ARG A 153 -6.89 8.66 37.59
N GLY A 154 -7.68 7.62 37.28
CA GLY A 154 -9.14 7.70 37.14
C GLY A 154 -9.62 8.30 35.81
N ILE A 155 -8.72 8.53 34.85
CA ILE A 155 -9.05 9.04 33.52
C ILE A 155 -9.52 7.87 32.66
N ARG A 156 -10.81 7.55 32.70
CA ARG A 156 -11.42 6.59 31.79
C ARG A 156 -11.76 7.24 30.45
N LEU A 157 -11.29 6.64 29.36
CA LEU A 157 -11.67 6.96 27.99
C LEU A 157 -13.12 6.50 27.76
N SER A 158 -14.03 7.45 27.69
CA SER A 158 -15.43 7.21 27.32
C SER A 158 -15.80 8.11 26.16
N ARG A 159 -16.70 7.63 25.29
CA ARG A 159 -17.14 8.34 24.06
C ARG A 159 -17.67 9.76 24.34
N ARG A 160 -18.10 10.05 25.57
CA ARG A 160 -18.60 11.38 25.99
C ARG A 160 -17.50 12.38 26.40
N ASN A 161 -16.28 11.95 26.71
CA ASN A 161 -15.25 12.81 27.33
C ASN A 161 -14.06 13.12 26.40
N ILE A 162 -14.33 13.88 25.34
CA ILE A 162 -13.35 14.28 24.32
C ILE A 162 -12.18 15.09 24.93
N ARG A 163 -12.45 15.93 25.95
CA ARG A 163 -11.39 16.71 26.64
C ARG A 163 -10.29 15.82 27.23
N ARG A 164 -10.64 14.65 27.75
CA ARG A 164 -9.67 13.69 28.32
C ARG A 164 -8.82 13.05 27.23
N THR A 165 -9.41 12.76 26.08
CA THR A 165 -8.67 12.28 24.90
C THR A 165 -7.65 13.31 24.43
N PHE A 166 -7.99 14.60 24.43
CA PHE A 166 -7.04 15.66 24.06
C PHE A 166 -5.84 15.74 25.00
N LEU A 167 -6.04 15.63 26.32
CA LEU A 167 -4.93 15.63 27.28
C LEU A 167 -3.97 14.45 27.05
N MET A 168 -4.50 13.28 26.72
CA MET A 168 -3.66 12.12 26.39
C MET A 168 -2.93 12.29 25.06
N LEU A 169 -3.60 12.89 24.07
CA LEU A 169 -3.01 13.18 22.77
C LEU A 169 -1.88 14.21 22.87
N GLU A 170 -2.09 15.26 23.68
CA GLU A 170 -1.06 16.26 23.98
C GLU A 170 0.19 15.61 24.54
N GLN A 171 0.06 14.75 25.55
CA GLN A 171 1.18 14.01 26.12
C GLN A 171 1.88 13.12 25.09
N LEU A 172 1.11 12.46 24.21
CA LEU A 172 1.66 11.64 23.14
C LEU A 172 2.45 12.49 22.14
N ILE A 173 1.92 13.66 21.76
CA ILE A 173 2.57 14.59 20.83
C ILE A 173 3.88 15.09 21.43
N VAL A 174 3.87 15.61 22.65
CA VAL A 174 5.07 16.11 23.33
C VAL A 174 6.12 15.00 23.45
N GLY A 175 5.71 13.79 23.87
CA GLY A 175 6.60 12.62 23.92
C GLY A 175 7.22 12.26 22.57
N SER A 176 6.41 12.31 21.51
CA SER A 176 6.86 12.04 20.14
C SER A 176 7.84 13.09 19.62
N MET A 177 7.64 14.38 19.96
CA MET A 177 8.54 15.47 19.59
C MET A 177 9.91 15.32 20.24
N VAL A 178 9.95 15.00 21.54
CA VAL A 178 11.21 14.74 22.25
C VAL A 178 11.94 13.54 21.63
N GLN A 179 11.23 12.49 21.26
CA GLN A 179 11.81 11.31 20.62
C GLN A 179 12.37 11.62 19.22
N ALA A 180 11.64 12.41 18.43
CA ALA A 180 12.09 12.87 17.12
C ALA A 180 13.37 13.72 17.26
N TRP A 181 13.39 14.67 18.19
CA TRP A 181 14.57 15.50 18.49
C TRP A 181 15.79 14.66 18.86
N ARG A 182 15.64 13.72 19.80
CA ARG A 182 16.74 12.81 20.19
C ARG A 182 17.25 11.99 19.01
N THR A 183 16.36 11.55 18.14
CA THR A 183 16.74 10.78 16.96
C THR A 183 17.49 11.64 15.94
N ALA A 184 17.06 12.88 15.73
CA ALA A 184 17.76 13.84 14.88
C ALA A 184 19.19 14.11 15.39
N VAL A 185 19.34 14.44 16.68
CA VAL A 185 20.66 14.66 17.31
C VAL A 185 21.54 13.41 17.19
N ALA A 186 20.99 12.22 17.41
CA ALA A 186 21.73 10.97 17.26
C ALA A 186 22.14 10.68 15.80
N MET A 187 21.34 11.11 14.81
CA MET A 187 21.67 11.00 13.39
C MET A 187 22.78 11.97 13.00
N GLU A 188 22.74 13.20 13.49
CA GLU A 188 23.79 14.20 13.28
C GLU A 188 25.11 13.77 13.91
N ALA A 189 25.09 13.28 15.15
CA ALA A 189 26.29 12.77 15.84
C ALA A 189 26.93 11.58 15.11
N ARG A 190 26.14 10.81 14.34
CA ARG A 190 26.61 9.70 13.50
C ARG A 190 27.04 10.14 12.09
N GLY A 191 27.02 11.44 11.79
CA GLY A 191 27.41 11.99 10.50
C GLY A 191 26.43 11.65 9.37
N TYR A 192 25.13 11.61 9.65
CA TYR A 192 24.12 11.35 8.62
C TYR A 192 24.21 12.36 7.46
N SER A 193 24.19 11.86 6.22
CA SER A 193 24.10 12.67 5.01
C SER A 193 22.94 12.22 4.12
N PRO A 194 22.18 13.15 3.49
CA PRO A 194 21.07 12.81 2.59
C PRO A 194 21.51 12.08 1.31
N GLN A 195 22.79 12.18 0.94
CA GLN A 195 23.37 11.45 -0.20
C GLN A 195 23.90 10.05 0.18
N ARG A 196 23.25 9.36 1.14
CA ARG A 196 23.65 7.99 1.52
C ARG A 196 23.57 7.00 0.35
N SER A 197 24.48 6.02 0.37
CA SER A 197 24.44 4.84 -0.49
C SER A 197 23.24 3.96 -0.11
N LEU A 198 22.37 3.69 -1.07
CA LEU A 198 21.27 2.74 -0.90
C LEU A 198 21.77 1.35 -1.27
N ARG A 199 21.52 0.36 -0.41
CA ARG A 199 21.74 -1.05 -0.75
C ARG A 199 20.41 -1.63 -1.20
N LEU A 200 20.14 -1.53 -2.50
CA LEU A 200 18.94 -2.13 -3.09
C LEU A 200 19.11 -3.65 -3.14
N ARG A 201 17.99 -4.38 -3.04
CA ARG A 201 18.00 -5.82 -3.28
C ARG A 201 18.29 -6.07 -4.76
N GLU A 202 19.23 -6.97 -5.02
CA GLU A 202 19.55 -7.38 -6.38
C GLU A 202 18.37 -8.16 -6.97
N PHE A 203 18.11 -7.94 -8.27
CA PHE A 203 17.06 -8.67 -8.97
C PHE A 203 17.50 -10.11 -9.20
N GLU A 204 16.66 -11.06 -8.77
CA GLU A 204 16.89 -12.45 -9.10
C GLU A 204 16.41 -12.75 -10.53
N VAL A 205 16.90 -13.85 -11.13
CA VAL A 205 16.46 -14.32 -12.46
C VAL A 205 14.94 -14.53 -12.53
N ARG A 206 14.32 -14.88 -11.40
CA ARG A 206 12.87 -15.02 -11.26
C ARG A 206 12.14 -13.69 -11.46
N ASP A 207 12.71 -12.59 -10.98
CA ASP A 207 12.11 -11.27 -11.12
C ASP A 207 12.12 -10.82 -12.59
N TRP A 208 13.19 -11.13 -13.32
CA TRP A 208 13.28 -10.89 -14.75
C TRP A 208 12.27 -11.71 -15.56
N ALA A 209 12.07 -12.98 -15.20
CA ALA A 209 11.06 -13.82 -15.83
C ALA A 209 9.63 -13.28 -15.58
N LEU A 210 9.34 -12.86 -14.35
CA LEU A 210 8.04 -12.23 -14.02
C LEU A 210 7.83 -10.91 -14.77
N LEU A 211 8.88 -10.09 -14.88
CA LEU A 211 8.83 -8.84 -15.64
C LEU A 211 8.55 -9.11 -17.13
N ALA A 212 9.25 -10.08 -17.74
CA ALA A 212 9.01 -10.47 -19.13
C ALA A 212 7.58 -10.99 -19.37
N ILE A 213 7.05 -11.83 -18.46
CA ILE A 213 5.67 -12.32 -18.54
C ILE A 213 4.68 -11.17 -18.42
N SER A 214 4.88 -10.25 -17.47
CA SER A 214 4.00 -9.08 -17.31
C SER A 214 4.02 -8.14 -18.52
N ALA A 215 5.18 -7.92 -19.13
CA ALA A 215 5.30 -7.12 -20.35
C ALA A 215 4.59 -7.79 -21.54
N ALA A 216 4.77 -9.10 -21.71
CA ALA A 216 4.10 -9.87 -22.75
C ALA A 216 2.56 -9.83 -22.59
N LEU A 217 2.07 -9.89 -21.35
CA LEU A 217 0.64 -9.76 -21.03
C LEU A 217 0.08 -8.35 -21.21
N PHE A 218 0.91 -7.31 -21.16
CA PHE A 218 0.46 -5.93 -21.40
C PHE A 218 0.27 -5.64 -22.90
N PHE A 219 1.05 -6.30 -23.75
CA PHE A 219 0.98 -6.13 -25.21
C PHE A 219 -0.09 -7.00 -25.90
N PHE A 220 -0.68 -7.98 -25.20
CA PHE A 220 -1.71 -8.91 -25.71
C PHE A 220 -3.10 -8.63 -25.11
#